data_AF-A0A109WPK5-F1
#
_entry.id   AF-A0A109WPK5-F1
#
_cell.length_a   1.000
_cell.length_b   1.000
_cell.length_c   1.000
_cell.angle_alpha   90.00
_cell.angle_beta   90.00
_cell.angle_gamma   90.00
#
_symmetry.space_group_name_H-M   'P 1'
#
loop_
_entity.id
_entity.type
_entity.pdbx_description
1 polymer ?
#
loop_
_entity_poly.entity_id
_entity_poly.type
_entity_poly.pdbx_seq_one_letter_code
_entity_poly.pdbx_strand_id
1 'polypeptide(L)'
;MPHTTDSTTSSPDIAKPSRRRFLQSAAAAAAVSTAPLAHAQQQPVSAEAPTPSTNPSAAAPLMPVKLTINGHPYEMQLEARTTLLDALREYASLTGTKKGCDRGQCGACTVIANGRRINSCLTLAVMHEGESITTVEGLATAQTLSPIQAAFIEHDAFQCGFCTPGQLCSATALLDEFRAGDASAATADVRFRPAHLSDDEIRERMSGNICRCGAYPNIVSAVRTVVAINKA
;
A
#
# COMPACT_ATOMS: atom_id res chain seq x y z
N MET A 1 -64.13 4.73 -40.19
CA MET A 1 -63.73 5.35 -41.47
C MET A 1 -64.57 6.62 -41.60
N PRO A 2 -64.01 7.85 -41.64
CA PRO A 2 -62.76 8.23 -42.28
C PRO A 2 -61.80 9.10 -41.44
N HIS A 3 -60.55 9.14 -41.95
CA HIS A 3 -59.48 10.13 -41.89
C HIS A 3 -59.49 11.29 -40.88
N THR A 4 -58.44 11.33 -40.06
CA THR A 4 -57.80 12.59 -39.65
C THR A 4 -56.28 12.44 -39.77
N THR A 5 -55.69 13.42 -40.45
CA THR A 5 -54.30 13.57 -40.86
C THR A 5 -53.37 13.86 -39.68
N ASP A 6 -52.21 13.20 -39.68
CA ASP A 6 -51.10 13.43 -38.75
C ASP A 6 -50.39 14.73 -39.12
N SER A 7 -50.31 15.66 -38.16
CA SER A 7 -49.57 16.92 -38.30
C SER A 7 -48.38 16.93 -37.35
N THR A 8 -47.20 16.95 -37.96
CA THR A 8 -45.86 17.05 -37.39
C THR A 8 -45.64 18.33 -36.58
N THR A 9 -45.08 18.20 -35.37
CA THR A 9 -44.25 19.25 -34.76
C THR A 9 -43.14 18.60 -33.93
N SER A 10 -41.93 18.57 -34.49
CA SER A 10 -40.69 18.19 -33.82
C SER A 10 -40.14 19.37 -33.02
N SER A 11 -39.93 19.20 -31.72
CA SER A 11 -39.17 20.16 -30.89
C SER A 11 -37.67 20.03 -31.15
N PRO A 12 -36.88 21.13 -31.11
CA PRO A 12 -35.46 21.08 -31.39
C PRO A 12 -34.67 20.47 -30.23
N ASP A 13 -33.82 19.51 -30.57
CA ASP A 13 -32.94 18.74 -29.70
C ASP A 13 -31.72 19.59 -29.27
N ILE A 14 -31.61 19.92 -27.98
CA ILE A 14 -30.46 20.67 -27.44
C ILE A 14 -29.28 19.69 -27.30
N ALA A 15 -28.39 19.69 -28.30
CA ALA A 15 -27.23 18.82 -28.34
C ALA A 15 -26.23 19.10 -27.21
N LYS A 16 -25.84 18.04 -26.48
CA LYS A 16 -24.83 18.05 -25.40
C LYS A 16 -23.42 18.31 -25.95
N PRO A 17 -22.55 19.03 -25.21
CA PRO A 17 -21.20 19.38 -25.68
C PRO A 17 -20.26 18.16 -25.69
N SER A 18 -19.53 17.96 -26.79
CA SER A 18 -18.50 16.92 -26.93
C SER A 18 -17.09 17.50 -26.98
N ARG A 19 -16.14 16.79 -26.35
CA ARG A 19 -14.71 17.16 -26.25
C ARG A 19 -14.02 17.41 -27.60
N ARG A 20 -14.61 16.93 -28.69
CA ARG A 20 -14.06 17.04 -30.05
C ARG A 20 -14.19 18.44 -30.66
N ARG A 21 -15.11 19.29 -30.16
CA ARG A 21 -15.27 20.69 -30.60
C ARG A 21 -14.39 21.71 -29.88
N PHE A 22 -13.86 21.37 -28.70
CA PHE A 22 -12.97 22.25 -27.93
C PHE A 22 -11.55 22.32 -28.54
N LEU A 23 -11.09 21.23 -29.16
CA LEU A 23 -9.76 21.20 -29.80
C LEU A 23 -9.73 21.87 -31.19
N GLN A 24 -10.88 22.25 -31.76
CA GLN A 24 -10.97 22.91 -33.07
C GLN A 24 -10.94 24.44 -33.00
N SER A 25 -10.98 25.05 -31.80
CA SER A 25 -11.04 26.52 -31.63
C SER A 25 -9.72 27.19 -31.27
N ALA A 26 -8.59 26.46 -31.24
CA ALA A 26 -7.28 27.01 -30.85
C ALA A 26 -6.35 27.29 -32.06
N ALA A 27 -6.88 27.89 -33.13
CA ALA A 27 -6.09 28.33 -34.27
C ALA A 27 -6.53 29.73 -34.72
N ALA A 28 -5.87 30.77 -34.18
CA ALA A 28 -5.48 32.02 -34.87
C ALA A 28 -5.19 33.16 -33.86
N ALA A 29 -3.90 33.49 -33.68
CA ALA A 29 -3.40 34.87 -33.64
C ALA A 29 -1.87 34.84 -33.59
N ALA A 30 -1.24 35.11 -34.73
CA ALA A 30 0.18 35.39 -34.87
C ALA A 30 0.40 36.90 -34.86
N ALA A 31 1.46 37.39 -34.21
CA ALA A 31 2.19 38.58 -34.68
C ALA A 31 3.60 38.65 -34.07
N VAL A 32 4.54 38.92 -34.96
CA VAL A 32 5.98 39.07 -34.79
C VAL A 32 6.33 40.40 -34.13
N SER A 33 7.34 40.43 -33.27
CA SER A 33 8.10 41.65 -32.95
C SER A 33 9.60 41.32 -32.93
N THR A 34 10.34 41.99 -33.82
CA THR A 34 11.79 41.91 -33.99
C THR A 34 12.52 43.03 -33.25
N ALA A 35 13.77 42.71 -32.85
CA ALA A 35 14.92 43.59 -32.51
C ALA A 35 15.13 44.01 -31.02
N PRO A 36 16.36 44.41 -30.63
CA PRO A 36 17.66 43.72 -30.81
C PRO A 36 18.50 43.60 -29.50
N LEU A 37 19.53 42.75 -29.57
CA LEU A 37 20.76 42.64 -28.74
C LEU A 37 20.93 43.61 -27.55
N ALA A 38 20.87 43.06 -26.33
CA ALA A 38 21.49 43.66 -25.14
C ALA A 38 22.46 42.65 -24.51
N HIS A 39 23.74 42.99 -24.63
CA HIS A 39 24.93 42.47 -23.94
C HIS A 39 24.68 41.46 -22.80
N ALA A 40 24.81 40.17 -23.10
CA ALA A 40 25.19 39.19 -22.09
C ALA A 40 26.70 39.31 -21.87
N GLN A 41 27.10 39.99 -20.79
CA GLN A 41 28.48 40.06 -20.33
C GLN A 41 29.04 38.65 -20.15
N GLN A 42 30.11 38.34 -20.87
CA GLN A 42 30.99 37.23 -20.53
C GLN A 42 31.66 37.55 -19.19
N GLN A 43 31.22 36.88 -18.12
CA GLN A 43 32.04 36.78 -16.93
C GLN A 43 33.22 35.84 -17.22
N PRO A 44 34.48 36.25 -16.94
CA PRO A 44 35.59 35.33 -16.98
C PRO A 44 35.38 34.28 -15.89
N VAL A 45 35.36 33.02 -16.29
CA VAL A 45 35.42 31.87 -15.38
C VAL A 45 36.70 31.97 -14.56
N SER A 46 36.56 32.48 -13.34
CA SER A 46 37.60 32.43 -12.34
C SER A 46 37.76 31.00 -11.84
N ALA A 47 39.02 30.59 -11.81
CA ALA A 47 39.58 29.37 -11.24
C ALA A 47 38.63 28.48 -10.43
N GLU A 48 38.50 27.26 -10.94
CA GLU A 48 37.86 26.10 -10.33
C GLU A 48 38.36 25.88 -8.90
N ALA A 49 37.48 26.14 -7.92
CA ALA A 49 37.66 25.62 -6.57
C ALA A 49 37.58 24.08 -6.65
N PRO A 50 38.35 23.33 -5.84
CA PRO A 50 38.31 21.88 -5.89
C PRO A 50 36.90 21.41 -5.50
N THR A 51 36.14 20.92 -6.48
CA THR A 51 34.92 20.17 -6.23
C THR A 51 35.29 18.94 -5.40
N PRO A 52 34.67 18.71 -4.23
CA PRO A 52 34.86 17.46 -3.54
C PRO A 52 34.44 16.34 -4.50
N SER A 53 35.39 15.48 -4.86
CA SER A 53 35.13 14.28 -5.62
C SER A 53 34.30 13.36 -4.74
N THR A 54 32.98 13.52 -4.77
CA THR A 54 32.06 12.58 -4.16
C THR A 54 32.10 11.34 -5.03
N ASN A 55 32.98 10.40 -4.68
CA ASN A 55 32.92 9.05 -5.18
C ASN A 55 31.52 8.51 -4.83
N PRO A 56 30.61 8.29 -5.81
CA PRO A 56 29.26 7.78 -5.53
C PRO A 56 29.27 6.32 -5.05
N SER A 57 30.46 5.74 -4.95
CA SER A 57 30.74 4.32 -4.77
C SER A 57 31.64 4.06 -3.54
N ALA A 58 31.56 4.88 -2.50
CA ALA A 58 31.99 4.43 -1.19
C ALA A 58 30.84 3.62 -0.58
N ALA A 59 31.06 2.34 -0.29
CA ALA A 59 30.08 1.50 0.40
C ALA A 59 29.67 2.19 1.72
N ALA A 60 28.36 2.29 1.97
CA ALA A 60 27.88 2.95 3.18
C ALA A 60 28.31 2.15 4.42
N PRO A 61 28.62 2.82 5.54
CA PRO A 61 29.03 2.12 6.76
C PRO A 61 27.89 1.21 7.25
N LEU A 62 28.28 -0.02 7.60
CA LEU A 62 27.37 -1.01 8.20
C LEU A 62 27.30 -0.82 9.71
N MET A 63 26.14 -1.10 10.29
CA MET A 63 25.90 -1.12 11.73
C MET A 63 25.23 -2.42 12.17
N PRO A 64 25.53 -2.92 13.39
CA PRO A 64 24.86 -4.08 13.94
C PRO A 64 23.40 -3.76 14.25
N VAL A 65 22.52 -4.66 13.85
CA VAL A 65 21.09 -4.64 14.18
C VAL A 65 20.67 -6.00 14.72
N LYS A 66 19.99 -6.03 15.86
CA LYS A 66 19.42 -7.23 16.46
C LYS A 66 17.89 -7.19 16.43
N LEU A 67 17.27 -8.22 15.87
CA LEU A 67 15.81 -8.38 15.83
C LEU A 67 15.43 -9.75 16.39
N THR A 68 14.25 -9.86 16.99
CA THR A 68 13.63 -11.17 17.23
C THR A 68 12.58 -11.41 16.14
N ILE A 69 12.88 -12.24 15.14
CA ILE A 69 11.98 -12.49 14.01
C ILE A 69 11.34 -13.87 14.17
N ASN A 70 10.01 -13.93 14.22
CA ASN A 70 9.23 -15.16 14.40
C ASN A 70 9.68 -15.97 15.62
N GLY A 71 10.06 -15.29 16.71
CA GLY A 71 10.55 -15.90 17.95
C GLY A 71 12.04 -16.29 17.95
N HIS A 72 12.76 -16.07 16.85
CA HIS A 72 14.18 -16.40 16.73
C HIS A 72 15.06 -15.14 16.71
N PRO A 73 16.23 -15.13 17.37
CA PRO A 73 17.14 -13.99 17.33
C PRO A 73 17.88 -13.91 15.98
N TYR A 74 17.98 -12.71 15.43
CA TYR A 74 18.76 -12.39 14.23
C TYR A 74 19.71 -11.24 14.56
N GLU A 75 20.99 -11.43 14.26
CA GLU A 75 22.01 -10.38 14.30
C GLU A 75 22.51 -10.11 12.87
N MET A 76 22.41 -8.87 12.41
CA MET A 76 22.69 -8.49 11.02
C MET A 76 23.60 -7.26 10.97
N GLN A 77 24.44 -7.17 9.94
CA GLN A 77 25.24 -5.98 9.63
C GLN A 77 24.60 -5.24 8.46
N LEU A 78 23.94 -4.12 8.73
CA LEU A 78 23.08 -3.42 7.77
C LEU A 78 23.56 -1.99 7.50
N GLU A 79 23.34 -1.49 6.29
CA GLU A 79 23.40 -0.05 6.05
C GLU A 79 22.23 0.64 6.77
N ALA A 80 22.43 1.87 7.24
CA ALA A 80 21.37 2.60 7.95
C ALA A 80 20.08 2.80 7.12
N ARG A 81 20.20 2.79 5.78
CA ARG A 81 19.07 2.94 4.85
C ARG A 81 18.30 1.65 4.57
N THR A 82 18.77 0.49 5.05
CA THR A 82 18.11 -0.79 4.79
C THR A 82 16.72 -0.79 5.43
N THR A 83 15.69 -0.91 4.61
CA THR A 83 14.31 -1.01 5.09
C THR A 83 14.12 -2.29 5.90
N LEU A 84 13.15 -2.32 6.82
CA LEU A 84 12.79 -3.57 7.50
C LEU A 84 12.38 -4.65 6.48
N LEU A 85 11.71 -4.26 5.39
CA LEU A 85 11.36 -5.16 4.30
C LEU A 85 12.59 -5.84 3.70
N ASP A 86 13.63 -5.07 3.36
CA ASP A 86 14.84 -5.61 2.73
C ASP A 86 15.68 -6.40 3.72
N ALA A 87 15.73 -5.99 5.00
CA ALA A 87 16.35 -6.77 6.06
C ALA A 87 15.71 -8.17 6.19
N LEU A 88 14.38 -8.25 6.20
CA LEU A 88 13.66 -9.53 6.27
C LEU A 88 13.94 -10.41 5.05
N ARG A 89 13.87 -9.85 3.85
CA ARG A 89 13.93 -10.61 2.61
C ARG A 89 15.33 -11.02 2.20
N GLU A 90 16.26 -10.07 2.23
CA GLU A 90 17.58 -10.21 1.60
C GLU A 90 18.66 -10.61 2.62
N TYR A 91 18.46 -10.31 3.92
CA TYR A 91 19.41 -10.66 4.98
C TYR A 91 18.92 -11.84 5.84
N ALA A 92 17.65 -11.83 6.27
CA ALA A 92 17.07 -12.94 7.02
C ALA A 92 16.53 -14.07 6.11
N SER A 93 16.53 -13.89 4.79
CA SER A 93 16.02 -14.84 3.79
C SER A 93 14.55 -15.24 3.98
N LEU A 94 13.76 -14.39 4.64
CA LEU A 94 12.32 -14.56 4.86
C LEU A 94 11.55 -13.85 3.74
N THR A 95 11.38 -14.56 2.62
CA THR A 95 10.87 -13.98 1.37
C THR A 95 9.34 -13.89 1.32
N GLY A 96 8.63 -14.35 2.35
CA GLY A 96 7.17 -14.29 2.45
C GLY A 96 6.65 -12.86 2.37
N THR A 97 7.25 -11.94 3.09
CA THR A 97 6.94 -10.50 2.99
C THR A 97 7.30 -9.96 1.60
N LYS A 98 6.38 -9.24 0.94
CA LYS A 98 6.52 -8.86 -0.48
C LYS A 98 6.77 -7.37 -0.70
N LYS A 99 7.64 -7.07 -1.67
CA LYS A 99 7.84 -5.72 -2.21
C LYS A 99 6.90 -5.49 -3.39
N GLY A 100 5.74 -4.87 -3.13
CA GLY A 100 4.77 -4.55 -4.19
C GLY A 100 4.88 -3.13 -4.75
N CYS A 101 5.28 -2.15 -3.93
CA CYS A 101 5.35 -0.74 -4.33
C CYS A 101 6.54 0.04 -3.77
N ASP A 102 7.11 -0.42 -2.65
CA ASP A 102 8.22 0.22 -1.91
C ASP A 102 7.97 1.67 -1.48
N ARG A 103 6.71 2.06 -1.31
CA ARG A 103 6.29 3.44 -1.01
C ARG A 103 4.96 3.54 -0.28
N GLY A 104 4.62 2.51 0.52
CA GLY A 104 3.44 2.50 1.39
C GLY A 104 2.07 2.43 0.73
N GLN A 105 1.98 2.11 -0.56
CA GLN A 105 0.73 2.19 -1.32
C GLN A 105 -0.09 0.90 -1.37
N CYS A 106 0.47 -0.27 -1.06
CA CYS A 106 -0.20 -1.56 -1.35
C CYS A 106 -0.36 -2.53 -0.18
N GLY A 107 0.34 -2.36 0.94
CA GLY A 107 0.29 -3.29 2.08
C GLY A 107 0.86 -4.69 1.83
N ALA A 108 1.43 -4.99 0.65
CA ALA A 108 2.02 -6.32 0.40
C ALA A 108 3.21 -6.65 1.32
N CYS A 109 3.81 -5.61 1.92
CA CYS A 109 4.92 -5.68 2.85
C CYS A 109 4.47 -5.64 4.32
N THR A 110 3.20 -5.84 4.64
CA THR A 110 2.73 -5.81 6.03
C THR A 110 3.41 -6.91 6.86
N VAL A 111 3.96 -6.50 8.01
CA VAL A 111 4.44 -7.37 9.09
C VAL A 111 3.89 -6.86 10.41
N ILE A 112 4.03 -7.63 11.49
CA ILE A 112 3.61 -7.23 12.84
C ILE A 112 4.86 -6.93 13.68
N ALA A 113 5.07 -5.67 14.05
CA ALA A 113 6.14 -5.24 14.94
C ALA A 113 5.58 -4.95 16.33
N ASN A 114 6.04 -5.66 17.37
CA ASN A 114 5.56 -5.53 18.74
C ASN A 114 4.02 -5.55 18.85
N GLY A 115 3.38 -6.48 18.13
CA GLY A 115 1.92 -6.64 18.11
C GLY A 115 1.17 -5.66 17.18
N ARG A 116 1.85 -4.69 16.56
CA ARG A 116 1.23 -3.71 15.66
C ARG A 116 1.60 -3.98 14.20
N ARG A 117 0.61 -4.05 13.31
CA ARG A 117 0.90 -4.16 11.87
C ARG A 117 1.49 -2.87 11.31
N ILE A 118 2.52 -3.00 10.48
CA ILE A 118 3.20 -1.87 9.82
C ILE A 118 3.59 -2.21 8.38
N ASN A 119 3.75 -1.19 7.55
CA ASN A 119 4.36 -1.33 6.23
C ASN A 119 5.90 -1.37 6.38
N SER A 120 6.49 -2.56 6.29
CA SER A 120 7.95 -2.73 6.46
C SER A 120 8.82 -1.99 5.43
N CYS A 121 8.26 -1.57 4.28
CA CYS A 121 8.97 -0.73 3.30
C CYS A 121 9.14 0.74 3.72
N LEU A 122 8.38 1.22 4.72
CA LEU A 122 8.41 2.61 5.18
C LEU A 122 9.08 2.79 6.54
N THR A 123 9.89 1.83 6.95
CA THR A 123 10.66 1.89 8.19
C THR A 123 12.03 1.27 7.96
N LEU A 124 13.03 1.74 8.70
CA LEU A 124 14.41 1.26 8.62
C LEU A 124 14.62 0.14 9.64
N ALA A 125 15.36 -0.90 9.29
CA ALA A 125 15.62 -2.02 10.20
C ALA A 125 16.28 -1.57 11.52
N VAL A 126 17.17 -0.57 11.44
CA VAL A 126 17.87 0.03 12.59
C VAL A 126 16.93 0.72 13.58
N MET A 127 15.72 1.10 13.17
CA MET A 127 14.72 1.69 14.05
C MET A 127 14.01 0.65 14.93
N HIS A 128 14.17 -0.63 14.62
CA HIS A 128 13.51 -1.75 15.29
C HIS A 128 14.47 -2.57 16.16
N GLU A 129 15.62 -2.01 16.53
CA GLU A 129 16.60 -2.69 17.40
C GLU A 129 15.93 -3.27 18.66
N GLY A 130 16.13 -4.58 18.88
CA GLY A 130 15.57 -5.33 20.00
C GLY A 130 14.07 -5.64 19.90
N GLU A 131 13.36 -5.19 18.86
CA GLU A 131 11.94 -5.45 18.71
C GLU A 131 11.62 -6.88 18.22
N SER A 132 10.40 -7.31 18.50
CA SER A 132 9.83 -8.55 17.99
C SER A 132 9.07 -8.30 16.70
N ILE A 133 9.44 -9.03 15.64
CA ILE A 133 8.85 -8.96 14.31
C ILE A 133 8.21 -10.30 13.98
N THR A 134 6.92 -10.30 13.62
CA THR A 134 6.22 -11.46 13.09
C THR A 134 5.92 -11.25 11.60
N THR A 135 6.40 -12.16 10.76
CA THR A 135 6.11 -12.22 9.33
C THR A 135 5.06 -13.31 9.04
N VAL A 136 4.67 -13.49 7.78
CA VAL A 136 3.70 -14.54 7.41
C VAL A 136 4.19 -15.95 7.78
N GLU A 137 5.50 -16.17 7.71
CA GLU A 137 6.16 -17.43 8.08
C GLU A 137 5.97 -17.75 9.58
N GLY A 138 5.84 -16.73 10.43
CA GLY A 138 5.63 -16.88 11.87
C GLY A 138 4.17 -17.02 12.30
N LEU A 139 3.21 -16.99 11.37
CA LEU A 139 1.78 -17.15 11.72
C LEU A 139 1.41 -18.61 12.00
N ALA A 140 2.09 -19.56 11.37
CA ALA A 140 1.85 -20.99 11.57
C ALA A 140 2.87 -21.59 12.53
N THR A 141 2.53 -22.73 13.13
CA THR A 141 3.52 -23.66 13.67
C THR A 141 3.91 -24.66 12.58
N ALA A 142 4.96 -25.44 12.80
CA ALA A 142 5.45 -26.41 11.81
C ALA A 142 4.41 -27.46 11.38
N GLN A 143 3.34 -27.68 12.17
CA GLN A 143 2.31 -28.69 11.91
C GLN A 143 0.90 -28.12 11.76
N THR A 144 0.69 -26.83 12.04
CA THR A 144 -0.65 -26.27 12.14
C THR A 144 -0.71 -24.86 11.59
N LEU A 145 -1.58 -24.67 10.61
CA LEU A 145 -1.93 -23.35 10.07
C LEU A 145 -2.59 -22.51 11.16
N SER A 146 -2.34 -21.20 11.15
CA SER A 146 -3.19 -20.28 11.91
C SER A 146 -4.65 -20.36 11.44
N PRO A 147 -5.63 -20.05 12.31
CA PRO A 147 -7.04 -19.97 11.91
C PRO A 147 -7.27 -19.09 10.68
N ILE A 148 -6.52 -17.99 10.54
CA ILE A 148 -6.66 -17.08 9.40
C ILE A 148 -6.07 -17.67 8.11
N GLN A 149 -4.96 -18.40 8.17
CA GLN A 149 -4.44 -19.11 7.00
C GLN A 149 -5.40 -20.20 6.52
N ALA A 150 -5.96 -20.98 7.46
CA ALA A 150 -6.95 -22.01 7.13
C ALA A 150 -8.21 -21.39 6.49
N ALA A 151 -8.75 -20.31 7.07
CA ALA A 151 -9.90 -19.60 6.51
C ALA A 151 -9.61 -19.01 5.13
N PHE A 152 -8.39 -18.49 4.89
CA PHE A 152 -8.04 -17.98 3.57
C PHE A 152 -8.04 -19.08 2.49
N ILE A 153 -7.66 -20.31 2.85
CA ILE A 153 -7.73 -21.47 1.95
C ILE A 153 -9.18 -21.88 1.74
N GLU A 154 -9.94 -22.07 2.81
CA GLU A 154 -11.34 -22.53 2.75
C GLU A 154 -12.23 -21.60 1.91
N HIS A 155 -12.03 -20.29 2.02
CA HIS A 155 -12.83 -19.30 1.33
C HIS A 155 -12.26 -18.85 -0.02
N ASP A 156 -11.17 -19.47 -0.51
CA ASP A 156 -10.49 -19.05 -1.74
C ASP A 156 -10.15 -17.53 -1.71
N ALA A 157 -9.60 -17.08 -0.59
CA ALA A 157 -9.33 -15.66 -0.30
C ALA A 157 -8.03 -15.14 -0.92
N PHE A 158 -7.53 -15.81 -1.96
CA PHE A 158 -6.37 -15.41 -2.73
C PHE A 158 -6.40 -16.06 -4.12
N GLN A 159 -5.59 -15.56 -5.05
CA GLN A 159 -5.40 -16.19 -6.36
C GLN A 159 -3.89 -16.26 -6.66
N CYS A 160 -3.30 -15.18 -7.18
CA CYS A 160 -1.86 -15.16 -7.50
C CYS A 160 -0.93 -15.30 -6.29
N GLY A 161 -1.46 -15.18 -5.07
CA GLY A 161 -0.71 -15.33 -3.82
C GLY A 161 0.15 -14.12 -3.44
N PHE A 162 0.35 -13.13 -4.32
CA PHE A 162 1.35 -12.08 -4.09
C PHE A 162 0.99 -11.14 -2.93
N CYS A 163 -0.27 -10.70 -2.82
CA CYS A 163 -0.68 -9.85 -1.69
C CYS A 163 -0.96 -10.66 -0.42
N THR A 164 -1.11 -11.97 -0.52
CA THR A 164 -1.61 -12.85 0.55
C THR A 164 -0.80 -12.76 1.84
N PRO A 165 0.55 -12.71 1.83
CA PRO A 165 1.34 -12.50 3.04
C PRO A 165 0.94 -11.25 3.83
N GLY A 166 0.86 -10.10 3.15
CA GLY A 166 0.44 -8.84 3.77
C GLY A 166 -1.01 -8.89 4.23
N GLN A 167 -1.91 -9.52 3.45
CA GLN A 167 -3.30 -9.72 3.84
C GLN A 167 -3.41 -10.56 5.13
N LEU A 168 -2.66 -11.66 5.24
CA LEU A 168 -2.68 -12.52 6.42
C LEU A 168 -2.15 -11.80 7.67
N CYS A 169 -1.01 -11.10 7.57
CA CYS A 169 -0.49 -10.31 8.70
C CYS A 169 -1.46 -9.19 9.12
N SER A 170 -2.08 -8.49 8.15
CA SER A 170 -3.10 -7.48 8.44
C SER A 170 -4.34 -8.07 9.09
N ALA A 171 -4.83 -9.20 8.58
CA ALA A 171 -5.99 -9.90 9.11
C ALA A 171 -5.76 -10.43 10.52
N THR A 172 -4.56 -10.91 10.85
CA THR A 172 -4.21 -11.28 12.22
C THR A 172 -4.26 -10.07 13.14
N ALA A 173 -3.55 -8.98 12.80
CA ALA A 173 -3.46 -7.81 13.67
C ALA A 173 -4.80 -7.07 13.84
N LEU A 174 -5.65 -6.98 12.80
CA LEU A 174 -6.95 -6.31 12.95
C LEU A 174 -7.87 -7.00 13.94
N LEU A 175 -7.77 -8.32 14.08
CA LEU A 175 -8.58 -9.08 15.04
C LEU A 175 -8.19 -8.68 16.47
N ASP A 176 -6.89 -8.45 16.70
CA ASP A 176 -6.39 -7.96 17.99
C ASP A 176 -6.72 -6.49 18.22
N GLU A 177 -6.59 -5.63 17.22
CA GLU A 177 -7.02 -4.21 17.26
C GLU A 177 -8.51 -4.11 17.65
N PHE A 178 -9.37 -4.91 17.02
CA PHE A 178 -10.80 -4.92 17.33
C PHE A 178 -11.09 -5.45 18.75
N ARG A 179 -10.36 -6.48 19.19
CA ARG A 179 -10.47 -6.98 20.58
C ARG A 179 -10.04 -5.93 21.59
N ALA A 180 -8.96 -5.20 21.32
CA ALA A 180 -8.45 -4.10 22.14
C ALA A 180 -9.40 -2.89 22.20
N GLY A 181 -10.31 -2.78 21.23
CA GLY A 181 -11.32 -1.73 21.18
C GLY A 181 -10.94 -0.52 20.36
N ASP A 182 -9.94 -0.67 19.49
CA ASP A 182 -9.54 0.37 18.55
C ASP A 182 -10.70 0.67 17.60
N ALA A 183 -11.01 1.95 17.39
CA ALA A 183 -11.99 2.40 16.41
C ALA A 183 -11.39 2.38 14.98
N SER A 184 -12.26 2.31 13.97
CA SER A 184 -11.90 2.54 12.56
C SER A 184 -12.76 3.67 11.97
N ALA A 185 -12.52 4.06 10.72
CA ALA A 185 -13.39 5.03 10.05
C ALA A 185 -14.83 4.53 9.84
N ALA A 186 -15.06 3.21 9.92
CA ALA A 186 -16.40 2.61 9.86
C ALA A 186 -17.11 2.59 11.23
N THR A 187 -16.42 2.95 12.32
CA THR A 187 -17.00 2.99 13.66
C THR A 187 -17.94 4.19 13.80
N ALA A 188 -19.24 3.92 14.00
CA ALA A 188 -20.28 4.96 14.02
C ALA A 188 -20.11 5.99 15.17
N ASP A 189 -19.65 5.55 16.34
CA ASP A 189 -19.34 6.42 17.47
C ASP A 189 -18.04 5.97 18.14
N VAL A 190 -16.96 6.73 17.95
CA VAL A 190 -15.63 6.40 18.45
C VAL A 190 -15.52 6.34 19.98
N ARG A 191 -16.55 6.78 20.70
CA ARG A 191 -16.62 6.65 22.17
C ARG A 191 -17.02 5.25 22.62
N PHE A 192 -17.58 4.43 21.72
CA PHE A 192 -18.07 3.10 22.03
C PHE A 192 -17.47 2.06 21.09
N ARG A 193 -16.96 0.98 21.66
CA ARG A 193 -16.51 -0.17 20.86
C ARG A 193 -17.72 -0.88 20.25
N PRO A 194 -17.74 -1.17 18.93
CA PRO A 194 -18.77 -2.02 18.34
C PRO A 194 -18.82 -3.39 19.00
N ALA A 195 -20.02 -3.92 19.25
CA ALA A 195 -20.18 -5.25 19.86
C ALA A 195 -19.77 -6.40 18.91
N HIS A 196 -19.80 -6.16 17.61
CA HIS A 196 -19.48 -7.14 16.57
C HIS A 196 -18.59 -6.49 15.50
N LEU A 197 -17.64 -7.27 14.99
CA LEU A 197 -16.85 -6.87 13.83
C LEU A 197 -17.70 -7.09 12.57
N SER A 198 -18.25 -6.00 12.01
CA SER A 198 -19.09 -6.04 10.82
C SER A 198 -18.26 -6.19 9.54
N ASP A 199 -18.89 -6.55 8.42
CA ASP A 199 -18.21 -6.59 7.12
C ASP A 199 -17.61 -5.21 6.73
N ASP A 200 -18.26 -4.10 7.10
CA ASP A 200 -17.74 -2.74 6.82
C ASP A 200 -16.52 -2.41 7.67
N GLU A 201 -16.49 -2.83 8.94
CA GLU A 201 -15.29 -2.74 9.78
C GLU A 201 -14.14 -3.59 9.22
N ILE A 202 -14.42 -4.80 8.72
CA ILE A 202 -13.41 -5.65 8.10
C ILE A 202 -12.85 -4.97 6.85
N ARG A 203 -13.73 -4.48 5.95
CA ARG A 203 -13.32 -3.78 4.73
C ARG A 203 -12.44 -2.59 5.07
N GLU A 204 -12.89 -1.72 5.98
CA GLU A 204 -12.15 -0.52 6.36
C GLU A 204 -10.78 -0.87 6.95
N ARG A 205 -10.73 -1.81 7.89
CA ARG A 205 -9.46 -2.23 8.52
C ARG A 205 -8.52 -2.93 7.55
N MET A 206 -9.02 -3.52 6.48
CA MET A 206 -8.21 -4.17 5.43
C MET A 206 -7.88 -3.25 4.25
N SER A 207 -8.41 -2.02 4.21
CA SER A 207 -8.25 -1.08 3.09
C SER A 207 -6.80 -0.76 2.74
N GLY A 208 -5.86 -0.92 3.68
CA GLY A 208 -4.43 -0.76 3.45
C GLY A 208 -3.75 -1.86 2.62
N ASN A 209 -4.45 -2.97 2.31
CA ASN A 209 -3.91 -4.11 1.59
C ASN A 209 -4.61 -4.32 0.23
N ILE A 210 -3.91 -3.95 -0.84
CA ILE A 210 -4.45 -4.02 -2.20
C ILE A 210 -4.32 -5.44 -2.77
N CYS A 211 -5.40 -5.95 -3.34
CA CYS A 211 -5.48 -7.20 -4.09
C CYS A 211 -5.90 -6.94 -5.54
N ARG A 212 -4.98 -7.07 -6.50
CA ARG A 212 -5.30 -6.85 -7.92
C ARG A 212 -6.13 -7.98 -8.54
N CYS A 213 -6.06 -9.19 -7.99
CA CYS A 213 -6.92 -10.31 -8.36
C CYS A 213 -8.39 -10.07 -7.97
N GLY A 214 -8.67 -9.12 -7.07
CA GLY A 214 -10.04 -8.79 -6.66
C GLY A 214 -10.66 -9.79 -5.69
N ALA A 215 -9.86 -10.53 -4.92
CA ALA A 215 -10.34 -11.54 -3.95
C ALA A 215 -11.02 -10.94 -2.70
N TYR A 216 -11.33 -9.64 -2.67
CA TYR A 216 -11.81 -8.94 -1.48
C TYR A 216 -13.06 -9.54 -0.83
N PRO A 217 -14.12 -9.94 -1.56
CA PRO A 217 -15.29 -10.56 -0.92
C PRO A 217 -14.95 -11.86 -0.16
N ASN A 218 -14.02 -12.64 -0.71
CA ASN A 218 -13.54 -13.88 -0.11
C ASN A 218 -12.63 -13.61 1.10
N ILE A 219 -11.77 -12.59 1.02
CA ILE A 219 -10.97 -12.11 2.15
C ILE A 219 -11.87 -11.68 3.32
N VAL A 220 -12.91 -10.89 3.06
CA VAL A 220 -13.89 -10.48 4.09
C VAL A 220 -14.57 -11.71 4.70
N SER A 221 -14.96 -12.67 3.87
CA SER A 221 -15.59 -13.92 4.32
C SER A 221 -14.65 -14.75 5.22
N ALA A 222 -13.38 -14.87 4.85
CA ALA A 222 -12.37 -15.58 5.65
C ALA A 222 -12.16 -14.94 7.02
N VAL A 223 -12.01 -13.62 7.08
CA VAL A 223 -11.84 -12.89 8.36
C VAL A 223 -13.06 -13.08 9.25
N ARG A 224 -14.27 -12.99 8.69
CA ARG A 224 -15.53 -13.18 9.44
C ARG A 224 -15.63 -14.58 10.05
N THR A 225 -15.23 -15.63 9.33
CA THR A 225 -15.25 -17.01 9.83
C THR A 225 -14.36 -17.18 11.07
N VAL A 226 -13.18 -16.56 11.09
CA VAL A 226 -12.28 -16.61 12.26
C VAL A 226 -12.87 -15.92 13.49
N VAL A 227 -13.64 -14.84 13.30
CA VAL A 227 -14.35 -14.17 14.41
C VAL A 227 -15.39 -15.10 15.03
N ALA A 228 -16.09 -15.89 14.22
CA ALA A 228 -17.12 -16.81 14.70
C ALA A 228 -16.52 -17.98 15.50
N ILE A 229 -15.40 -18.55 15.04
CA ILE A 229 -14.70 -19.65 15.72
C ILE A 229 -14.23 -19.23 17.12
N ASN A 230 -13.67 -18.02 17.27
CA ASN A 230 -13.14 -17.54 18.55
C ASN A 230 -14.23 -17.15 19.58
N LYS A 231 -15.52 -17.24 19.22
CA LYS A 231 -16.64 -17.04 20.15
C LYS A 231 -17.23 -18.35 20.70
N ALA A 232 -16.87 -19.49 20.10
CA ALA A 232 -17.28 -20.83 20.53
C ALA A 232 -16.25 -21.41 21.51
#